data_AF-A0A842VLF7-F1
#
_entry.id   AF-A0A842VLF7-F1
#
_cell.length_a   1.000
_cell.length_b   1.000
_cell.length_c   1.000
_cell.angle_alpha   90.00
_cell.angle_beta   90.00
_cell.angle_gamma   90.00
#
_symmetry.space_group_name_H-M   'P 1'
#
loop_
_entity.id
_entity.type
_entity.pdbx_description
1 polymer ?
#
loop_
_entity_poly.entity_id
_entity_poly.type
_entity_poly.pdbx_seq_one_letter_code
_entity_poly.pdbx_strand_id
1 'polypeptide(L)'
;MTKKSLANLRRSKLLKQIAELDPLLIYYICHLGDRDKFKSSEFDDEIDCRPLSEKWNLTIYTPSKIRKTHRVNCRLKRKYKEISNELINSGVCKDLKQIFKNAEESNQNSYVDRQKFGEIFWKRFTFSEDPREKIKNLLKKVETEFNIDLPDDGHFIYNRKGIKIVFRCKLENNNLKFLIEIECSCKERFISTFLLDKAQKHFQSYKTFKIDCKNCPNEYIISHNFFLN
;
A
#
# COMPACT_ATOMS: atom_id res chain seq x y z
N MET A 1 -13.81 -7.84 1.04
CA MET A 1 -12.67 -6.99 0.65
C MET A 1 -11.80 -6.79 1.89
N THR A 2 -10.51 -7.08 1.84
CA THR A 2 -9.62 -6.94 3.02
C THR A 2 -9.29 -5.45 3.23
N LYS A 3 -9.46 -4.93 4.45
CA LYS A 3 -9.14 -3.53 4.76
C LYS A 3 -7.64 -3.30 4.69
N LYS A 4 -7.21 -2.20 4.09
CA LYS A 4 -5.81 -1.74 4.12
C LYS A 4 -5.50 -1.17 5.49
N SER A 5 -4.62 -1.84 6.24
CA SER A 5 -4.13 -1.29 7.50
C SER A 5 -3.23 -0.08 7.30
N LEU A 6 -3.46 0.96 8.10
CA LEU A 6 -2.66 2.17 8.27
C LEU A 6 -1.86 2.13 9.58
N ALA A 7 -1.95 1.05 10.36
CA ALA A 7 -1.32 0.95 11.67
C ALA A 7 0.22 0.90 11.61
N ASN A 8 0.76 0.43 10.47
CA ASN A 8 2.21 0.35 10.21
C ASN A 8 2.86 1.69 9.86
N LEU A 9 2.08 2.75 9.63
CA LEU A 9 2.62 4.09 9.39
C LEU A 9 3.27 4.62 10.68
N ARG A 10 4.44 5.25 10.57
CA ARG A 10 5.16 5.94 11.64
C ARG A 10 4.24 6.90 12.41
N ARG A 11 3.30 7.55 11.72
CA ARG A 11 2.33 8.49 12.31
C ARG A 11 0.92 7.92 12.44
N SER A 12 0.77 6.61 12.51
CA SER A 12 -0.54 5.93 12.58
C SER A 12 -1.46 6.45 13.68
N LYS A 13 -0.94 6.74 14.89
CA LYS A 13 -1.73 7.33 15.99
C LYS A 13 -2.34 8.68 15.62
N LEU A 14 -1.55 9.58 15.04
CA LEU A 14 -2.01 10.89 14.61
C LEU A 14 -3.01 10.78 13.46
N LEU A 15 -2.72 9.92 12.48
CA LEU A 15 -3.62 9.67 11.35
C LEU A 15 -4.96 9.08 11.80
N LYS A 16 -4.96 8.22 12.84
CA LYS A 16 -6.17 7.70 13.45
C LYS A 16 -7.01 8.83 14.05
N GLN A 17 -6.40 9.70 14.85
CA GLN A 17 -7.10 10.85 15.44
C GLN A 17 -7.69 11.79 14.38
N ILE A 18 -6.97 12.01 13.27
CA ILE A 18 -7.46 12.84 12.16
C ILE A 18 -8.64 12.14 11.47
N ALA A 19 -8.54 10.84 11.18
CA ALA A 19 -9.61 10.09 10.55
C ALA A 19 -10.85 9.92 11.44
N GLU A 20 -10.67 9.83 12.76
CA GLU A 20 -11.78 9.81 13.73
C GLU A 20 -12.51 11.15 13.81
N LEU A 21 -11.80 12.27 13.57
CA LEU A 21 -12.46 13.57 13.43
C LEU A 21 -13.22 13.65 12.11
N ASP A 22 -12.54 13.40 11.00
CA ASP A 22 -13.11 13.40 9.67
C ASP A 22 -12.14 12.72 8.68
N PRO A 23 -12.50 11.56 8.09
CA PRO A 23 -11.67 10.88 7.12
C PRO A 23 -11.32 11.70 5.89
N LEU A 24 -12.16 12.67 5.50
CA LEU A 24 -11.87 13.54 4.35
C LEU A 24 -10.62 14.38 4.60
N LEU A 25 -10.27 14.68 5.85
CA LEU A 25 -9.02 15.38 6.19
C LEU A 25 -7.77 14.57 5.81
N ILE A 26 -7.82 13.24 5.81
CA ILE A 26 -6.71 12.41 5.33
C ILE A 26 -6.55 12.58 3.81
N TYR A 27 -7.66 12.66 3.08
CA TYR A 27 -7.64 12.95 1.65
C TYR A 27 -7.16 14.37 1.37
N TYR A 28 -7.60 15.36 2.16
CA TYR A 28 -7.09 16.73 2.08
C TYR A 28 -5.58 16.80 2.34
N ILE A 29 -5.07 16.00 3.30
CA ILE A 29 -3.62 15.90 3.55
C ILE A 29 -2.87 15.46 2.28
N CYS A 30 -3.37 14.42 1.61
CA CYS A 30 -2.86 13.96 0.33
C CYS A 30 -2.98 15.03 -0.77
N HIS A 31 -4.08 15.77 -0.81
CA HIS A 31 -4.36 16.79 -1.82
C HIS A 31 -3.36 17.95 -1.80
N LEU A 32 -3.18 18.65 -0.67
CA LEU A 32 -2.22 19.78 -0.66
C LEU A 32 -0.75 19.33 -0.72
N GLY A 33 -0.49 18.05 -0.48
CA GLY A 33 0.84 17.46 -0.56
C GLY A 33 1.34 17.23 -1.99
N ASP A 34 0.43 16.95 -2.92
CA ASP A 34 0.69 16.64 -4.34
C ASP A 34 0.13 17.76 -5.24
N ARG A 35 0.57 19.02 -4.99
CA ARG A 35 0.01 20.26 -5.58
C ARG A 35 -0.04 20.29 -7.12
N ASP A 36 0.60 19.36 -7.82
CA ASP A 36 0.69 19.34 -9.28
C ASP A 36 -0.45 18.60 -10.00
N LYS A 37 -1.48 18.06 -9.31
CA LYS A 37 -2.41 17.09 -9.96
C LYS A 37 -3.91 17.23 -9.76
N PHE A 38 -4.44 18.26 -9.08
CA PHE A 38 -5.86 18.29 -8.68
C PHE A 38 -6.51 19.68 -8.67
N LYS A 39 -7.83 19.74 -8.90
CA LYS A 39 -8.61 20.99 -9.01
C LYS A 39 -9.04 21.50 -7.64
N SER A 40 -8.89 22.80 -7.39
CA SER A 40 -9.15 23.46 -6.10
C SER A 40 -10.64 23.62 -5.72
N SER A 41 -11.58 23.09 -6.52
CA SER A 41 -13.03 23.23 -6.29
C SER A 41 -13.61 22.16 -5.34
N GLU A 42 -12.80 21.20 -4.93
CA GLU A 42 -13.20 19.97 -4.22
C GLU A 42 -13.25 20.14 -2.68
N PHE A 43 -12.75 21.26 -2.14
CA PHE A 43 -12.55 21.47 -0.70
C PHE A 43 -12.92 22.87 -0.24
N ASP A 44 -13.24 22.99 1.04
CA ASP A 44 -13.34 24.27 1.73
C ASP A 44 -12.15 24.41 2.67
N ASP A 45 -11.16 25.22 2.26
CA ASP A 45 -9.96 25.47 3.04
C ASP A 45 -10.26 25.99 4.46
N GLU A 46 -11.41 26.62 4.71
CA GLU A 46 -11.81 27.00 6.06
C GLU A 46 -12.16 25.78 6.92
N ILE A 47 -12.93 24.86 6.37
CA ILE A 47 -13.43 23.67 7.08
C ILE A 47 -12.32 22.62 7.20
N ASP A 48 -11.47 22.48 6.18
CA ASP A 48 -10.45 21.44 6.09
C ASP A 48 -9.09 21.87 6.70
N CYS A 49 -8.66 23.11 6.48
CA CYS A 49 -7.36 23.58 7.01
C CYS A 49 -7.40 23.95 8.49
N ARG A 50 -8.52 24.51 8.99
CA ARG A 50 -8.62 24.99 10.37
C ARG A 50 -8.40 23.88 11.41
N PRO A 51 -9.04 22.70 11.34
CA PRO A 51 -8.81 21.62 12.30
C PRO A 51 -7.38 21.11 12.28
N LEU A 52 -6.77 21.03 11.09
CA LEU A 52 -5.36 20.62 10.91
C LEU A 52 -4.39 21.60 11.55
N SER A 53 -4.74 22.89 11.58
CA SER A 53 -3.95 23.93 12.25
C SER A 53 -4.14 23.88 13.76
N GLU A 54 -5.39 23.95 14.23
CA GLU A 54 -5.72 24.15 15.64
C GLU A 54 -5.46 22.92 16.52
N LYS A 55 -5.77 21.71 16.03
CA LYS A 55 -5.67 20.49 16.85
C LYS A 55 -4.30 19.82 16.78
N TRP A 56 -3.64 19.88 15.62
CA TRP A 56 -2.44 19.08 15.37
C TRP A 56 -1.24 19.88 14.89
N ASN A 57 -1.41 21.20 14.71
CA ASN A 57 -0.34 22.10 14.31
C ASN A 57 0.35 21.67 13.01
N LEU A 58 -0.43 21.19 12.04
CA LEU A 58 0.06 20.69 10.75
C LEU A 58 0.09 21.79 9.69
N THR A 59 -0.82 22.75 9.79
CA THR A 59 -0.91 23.90 8.89
C THR A 59 -0.85 25.20 9.71
N ILE A 60 -0.60 26.31 9.03
CA ILE A 60 -0.87 27.65 9.52
C ILE A 60 -2.17 28.07 8.85
N TYR A 61 -3.22 28.19 9.64
CA TYR A 61 -4.50 28.76 9.22
C TYR A 61 -4.51 30.23 9.64
N THR A 62 -4.70 31.13 8.67
CA THR A 62 -4.96 32.54 8.93
C THR A 62 -6.33 32.87 8.36
N PRO A 63 -7.35 33.09 9.21
CA PRO A 63 -8.69 33.43 8.74
C PRO A 63 -8.64 34.74 7.95
N SER A 64 -9.50 34.87 6.92
CA SER A 64 -9.59 36.13 6.19
C SER A 64 -10.07 37.23 7.13
N LYS A 65 -9.28 38.31 7.26
CA LYS A 65 -9.67 39.50 8.03
C LYS A 65 -10.74 40.33 7.31
N ILE A 66 -11.00 40.07 6.02
CA ILE A 66 -11.81 40.92 5.15
C ILE A 66 -12.70 40.00 4.29
N ARG A 67 -13.98 39.82 4.71
CA ARG A 67 -15.07 39.08 4.02
C ARG A 67 -14.85 37.57 3.75
N LYS A 68 -15.97 36.82 3.76
CA LYS A 68 -16.10 35.37 3.47
C LYS A 68 -15.61 34.94 2.08
N THR A 69 -15.34 35.87 1.16
CA THR A 69 -14.99 35.60 -0.24
C THR A 69 -13.49 35.51 -0.52
N HIS A 70 -12.63 35.81 0.46
CA HIS A 70 -11.17 35.75 0.27
C HIS A 70 -10.62 34.37 0.62
N ARG A 71 -9.78 33.83 -0.28
CA ARG A 71 -9.09 32.54 -0.12
C ARG A 71 -8.37 32.47 1.23
N VAL A 72 -8.74 31.50 2.05
CA VAL A 72 -8.05 31.15 3.28
C VAL A 72 -6.60 30.80 2.95
N ASN A 73 -5.65 31.35 3.71
CA ASN A 73 -4.24 30.99 3.53
C ASN A 73 -3.93 29.75 4.36
N CYS A 74 -3.85 28.59 3.71
CA CYS A 74 -3.43 27.34 4.32
C CYS A 74 -1.95 27.05 3.99
N ARG A 75 -1.02 27.39 4.91
CA ARG A 75 0.41 27.09 4.73
C ARG A 75 0.79 25.79 5.42
N LEU A 76 1.50 24.92 4.70
CA LEU A 76 1.92 23.61 5.22
C LEU A 76 3.15 23.73 6.12
N LYS A 77 3.11 23.11 7.31
CA LYS A 77 4.30 22.96 8.17
C LYS A 77 5.12 21.73 7.76
N ARG A 78 6.36 21.63 8.27
CA ARG A 78 7.24 20.48 8.02
C ARG A 78 6.58 19.15 8.36
N LYS A 79 5.94 19.05 9.53
CA LYS A 79 5.24 17.84 9.99
C LYS A 79 4.14 17.38 9.02
N TYR A 80 3.43 18.32 8.39
CA TYR A 80 2.46 17.99 7.35
C TYR A 80 3.13 17.32 6.16
N LYS A 81 4.22 17.92 5.64
CA LYS A 81 4.94 17.35 4.49
C LYS A 81 5.43 15.94 4.77
N GLU A 82 5.92 15.70 5.98
CA GLU A 82 6.38 14.37 6.36
C GLU A 82 5.23 13.35 6.44
N ILE A 83 4.04 13.74 6.92
CA ILE A 83 2.83 12.90 6.90
C ILE A 83 2.40 12.63 5.45
N SER A 84 2.34 13.68 4.64
CA SER A 84 1.95 13.58 3.23
C SER A 84 2.86 12.63 2.47
N ASN A 85 4.19 12.78 2.60
CA ASN A 85 5.16 11.92 1.94
C ASN A 85 5.00 10.47 2.37
N GLU A 86 4.73 10.22 3.66
CA GLU A 86 4.46 8.89 4.18
C GLU A 86 3.18 8.26 3.58
N LEU A 87 2.10 9.02 3.45
CA LEU A 87 0.87 8.57 2.80
C LEU A 87 1.03 8.34 1.29
N ILE A 88 1.84 9.16 0.62
CA ILE A 88 2.19 9.00 -0.81
C ILE A 88 3.00 7.72 -1.01
N ASN A 89 4.08 7.53 -0.24
CA ASN A 89 4.99 6.40 -0.39
C ASN A 89 4.34 5.05 -0.05
N SER A 90 3.35 5.05 0.86
CA SER A 90 2.55 3.87 1.18
C SER A 90 1.40 3.60 0.19
N GLY A 91 1.25 4.45 -0.83
CA GLY A 91 0.19 4.36 -1.84
C GLY A 91 -1.21 4.69 -1.32
N VAL A 92 -1.35 5.17 -0.08
CA VAL A 92 -2.64 5.51 0.54
C VAL A 92 -3.32 6.66 -0.21
N CYS A 93 -2.56 7.68 -0.64
CA CYS A 93 -3.11 8.80 -1.41
C CYS A 93 -3.72 8.35 -2.75
N LYS A 94 -3.15 7.34 -3.40
CA LYS A 94 -3.70 6.77 -4.64
C LYS A 94 -5.04 6.07 -4.40
N ASP A 95 -5.14 5.30 -3.31
CA ASP A 95 -6.37 4.62 -2.93
C ASP A 95 -7.49 5.61 -2.56
N LEU A 96 -7.14 6.70 -1.85
CA LEU A 96 -8.08 7.75 -1.48
C LEU A 96 -8.59 8.53 -2.70
N LYS A 97 -7.73 8.82 -3.70
CA LYS A 97 -8.16 9.41 -4.97
C LYS A 97 -9.25 8.56 -5.65
N GLN A 98 -9.09 7.24 -5.65
CA GLN A 98 -10.10 6.35 -6.25
C GLN A 98 -11.41 6.36 -5.45
N ILE A 99 -11.34 6.41 -4.12
CA ILE A 99 -12.54 6.52 -3.27
C ILE A 99 -13.27 7.83 -3.54
N PHE A 100 -12.53 8.94 -3.62
CA PHE A 100 -13.07 10.26 -3.87
C PHE A 100 -13.79 10.33 -5.22
N LYS A 101 -13.17 9.87 -6.31
CA LYS A 101 -13.80 9.78 -7.63
C LYS A 101 -15.11 8.98 -7.62
N ASN A 102 -15.09 7.81 -6.97
CA ASN A 102 -16.29 6.97 -6.85
C ASN A 102 -17.40 7.65 -6.03
N ALA A 103 -17.05 8.56 -5.11
CA ALA A 103 -18.01 9.35 -4.34
C ALA A 103 -18.56 10.53 -5.16
N GLU A 104 -17.72 11.17 -5.99
CA GLU A 104 -18.14 12.26 -6.89
C GLU A 104 -19.10 11.80 -7.99
N GLU A 105 -18.86 10.64 -8.62
CA GLU A 105 -19.73 10.12 -9.70
C GLU A 105 -21.19 9.92 -9.29
N SER A 106 -21.46 9.92 -7.98
CA SER A 106 -22.81 9.82 -7.43
C SER A 106 -23.49 11.15 -7.09
N ASN A 107 -22.77 12.28 -7.17
CA ASN A 107 -23.30 13.62 -6.90
C ASN A 107 -23.10 14.53 -8.11
N GLN A 108 -24.19 15.09 -8.65
CA GLN A 108 -24.14 16.05 -9.77
C GLN A 108 -23.53 17.42 -9.40
N ASN A 109 -23.21 17.63 -8.12
CA ASN A 109 -22.54 18.83 -7.60
C ASN A 109 -21.09 18.50 -7.25
N SER A 110 -20.18 19.44 -7.51
CA SER A 110 -18.70 19.32 -7.35
C SER A 110 -18.21 19.20 -5.90
N TYR A 111 -19.05 18.76 -4.97
CA TYR A 111 -18.76 18.69 -3.55
C TYR A 111 -18.98 17.26 -3.04
N VAL A 112 -17.96 16.71 -2.37
CA VAL A 112 -18.04 15.34 -1.84
C VAL A 112 -18.79 15.32 -0.52
N ASP A 113 -19.76 14.41 -0.44
CA ASP A 113 -20.45 14.09 0.80
C ASP A 113 -19.45 13.46 1.79
N ARG A 114 -19.13 14.22 2.84
CA ARG A 114 -18.19 13.83 3.92
C ARG A 114 -18.62 12.56 4.64
N GLN A 115 -19.92 12.37 4.87
CA GLN A 115 -20.44 11.17 5.55
C GLN A 115 -20.24 9.95 4.67
N LYS A 116 -20.64 10.04 3.39
CA LYS A 116 -20.44 8.96 2.42
C LYS A 116 -18.97 8.62 2.22
N PHE A 117 -18.10 9.64 2.12
CA PHE A 117 -16.66 9.44 2.06
C PHE A 117 -16.15 8.69 3.29
N GLY A 118 -16.59 9.11 4.49
CA GLY A 118 -16.22 8.47 5.75
C GLY A 118 -16.64 7.00 5.83
N GLU A 119 -17.85 6.66 5.39
CA GLU A 119 -18.31 5.27 5.32
C GLU A 119 -17.44 4.41 4.39
N ILE A 120 -17.11 4.92 3.20
CA ILE A 120 -16.26 4.19 2.24
C ILE A 120 -14.83 4.07 2.78
N PHE A 121 -14.31 5.12 3.42
CA PHE A 121 -13.00 5.12 4.06
C PHE A 121 -12.90 3.99 5.09
N TRP A 122 -13.85 3.91 6.04
CA TRP A 122 -13.81 2.89 7.09
C TRP A 122 -14.14 1.48 6.61
N LYS A 123 -14.79 1.33 5.46
CA LYS A 123 -14.92 0.05 4.75
C LYS A 123 -13.60 -0.41 4.12
N ARG A 124 -12.69 0.51 3.77
CA ARG A 124 -11.44 0.21 3.06
C ARG A 124 -10.18 0.29 3.92
N PHE A 125 -10.16 1.07 4.99
CA PHE A 125 -8.99 1.27 5.84
C PHE A 125 -9.23 0.84 7.28
N THR A 126 -8.16 0.49 7.98
CA THR A 126 -8.19 0.21 9.42
C THR A 126 -6.91 0.67 10.12
N PHE A 127 -6.99 0.94 11.42
CA PHE A 127 -5.83 1.19 12.29
C PHE A 127 -5.61 0.06 13.32
N SER A 128 -6.41 -1.01 13.26
CA SER A 128 -6.47 -2.02 14.32
C SER A 128 -5.30 -3.00 14.36
N GLU A 129 -4.72 -3.35 13.21
CA GLU A 129 -3.69 -4.39 13.13
C GLU A 129 -2.49 -3.92 12.35
N ASP A 130 -1.31 -3.87 12.97
CA ASP A 130 -0.06 -3.69 12.24
C ASP A 130 0.29 -4.99 11.51
N PRO A 131 0.20 -5.03 10.16
CA PRO A 131 0.46 -6.26 9.44
C PRO A 131 1.93 -6.67 9.52
N ARG A 132 2.86 -5.84 10.04
CA ARG A 132 4.30 -6.16 10.09
C ARG A 132 4.61 -7.42 10.88
N GLU A 133 3.99 -7.61 12.04
CA GLU A 133 4.15 -8.84 12.84
C GLU A 133 3.63 -10.07 12.08
N LYS A 134 2.43 -9.96 11.50
CA LYS A 134 1.86 -11.01 10.66
C LYS A 134 2.75 -11.31 9.45
N ILE A 135 3.26 -10.28 8.77
CA ILE A 135 4.18 -10.39 7.62
C ILE A 135 5.50 -11.02 8.05
N LYS A 136 6.09 -10.61 9.18
CA LYS A 136 7.33 -11.17 9.72
C LYS A 136 7.17 -12.64 10.07
N ASN A 137 6.04 -13.01 10.68
CA ASN A 137 5.72 -14.40 10.98
C ASN A 137 5.47 -15.22 9.72
N LEU A 138 4.85 -14.63 8.69
CA LEU A 138 4.66 -15.27 7.39
C LEU A 138 5.99 -15.45 6.64
N LEU A 139 6.89 -14.45 6.68
CA LEU A 139 8.24 -14.54 6.11
C LEU A 139 9.03 -15.67 6.77
N LYS A 140 9.06 -15.72 8.10
CA LYS A 140 9.70 -16.82 8.85
C LYS A 140 9.15 -18.18 8.49
N LYS A 141 7.83 -18.31 8.27
CA LYS A 141 7.21 -19.56 7.82
C LYS A 141 7.72 -19.96 6.44
N VAL A 142 7.79 -19.04 5.48
CA VAL A 142 8.33 -19.30 4.14
C VAL A 142 9.81 -19.69 4.23
N GLU A 143 10.62 -18.96 5.00
CA GLU A 143 12.03 -19.29 5.22
C GLU A 143 12.20 -20.72 5.76
N THR A 144 11.37 -21.09 6.74
CA THR A 144 11.38 -22.44 7.34
C THR A 144 10.88 -23.52 6.37
N GLU A 145 9.76 -23.27 5.67
CA GLU A 145 9.12 -24.24 4.77
C GLU A 145 9.99 -24.54 3.55
N PHE A 146 10.74 -23.56 3.05
CA PHE A 146 11.56 -23.71 1.86
C PHE A 146 13.06 -23.86 2.14
N ASN A 147 13.47 -23.76 3.41
CA ASN A 147 14.87 -23.75 3.83
C ASN A 147 15.70 -22.71 3.04
N ILE A 148 15.16 -21.50 2.95
CA ILE A 148 15.78 -20.35 2.27
C ILE A 148 15.85 -19.18 3.26
N ASP A 149 16.84 -18.32 3.11
CA ASP A 149 16.82 -17.00 3.75
C ASP A 149 16.09 -16.01 2.83
N LEU A 150 15.40 -14.98 3.33
CA LEU A 150 14.81 -13.97 2.45
C LEU A 150 15.31 -12.56 2.81
N PRO A 151 16.59 -12.25 2.55
CA PRO A 151 17.09 -10.88 2.68
C PRO A 151 16.46 -9.96 1.62
N ASP A 152 16.62 -8.64 1.77
CA ASP A 152 16.05 -7.62 0.87
C ASP A 152 16.40 -7.84 -0.62
N ASP A 153 17.54 -8.48 -0.90
CA ASP A 153 18.03 -8.75 -2.26
C ASP A 153 17.54 -10.10 -2.85
N GLY A 154 16.87 -10.92 -2.02
CA GLY A 154 16.43 -12.28 -2.31
C GLY A 154 17.51 -13.35 -2.08
N HIS A 155 17.07 -14.60 -2.00
CA HIS A 155 17.96 -15.76 -1.91
C HIS A 155 17.97 -16.51 -3.23
N PHE A 156 19.11 -17.12 -3.57
CA PHE A 156 19.24 -17.86 -4.80
C PHE A 156 19.82 -19.25 -4.56
N ILE A 157 19.34 -20.21 -5.33
CA ILE A 157 19.87 -21.56 -5.41
C ILE A 157 20.19 -21.89 -6.86
N TYR A 158 21.14 -22.80 -7.07
CA TYR A 158 21.36 -23.42 -8.36
C TYR A 158 20.76 -24.83 -8.35
N ASN A 159 20.02 -25.18 -9.40
CA ASN A 159 19.66 -26.57 -9.60
C ASN A 159 20.85 -27.38 -10.15
N ARG A 160 20.70 -28.71 -10.26
CA ARG A 160 21.71 -29.62 -10.79
C ARG A 160 22.16 -29.33 -12.23
N LYS A 161 21.36 -28.57 -12.99
CA LYS A 161 21.67 -28.14 -14.37
C LYS A 161 22.36 -26.76 -14.41
N GLY A 162 22.75 -26.21 -13.25
CA GLY A 162 23.39 -24.89 -13.15
C GLY A 162 22.43 -23.71 -13.34
N ILE A 163 21.12 -23.95 -13.27
CA ILE A 163 20.10 -22.91 -13.46
C ILE A 163 19.85 -22.18 -12.15
N LYS A 164 19.96 -20.85 -12.20
CA LYS A 164 19.71 -19.97 -11.05
C LYS A 164 18.22 -19.79 -10.83
N ILE A 165 17.79 -20.09 -9.61
CA ILE A 165 16.43 -19.82 -9.11
C ILE A 165 16.58 -18.78 -8.01
N VAL A 166 15.84 -17.68 -8.11
CA VAL A 166 15.84 -16.59 -7.13
C VAL A 166 14.47 -16.50 -6.46
N PHE A 167 14.48 -16.50 -5.13
CA PHE A 167 13.31 -16.32 -4.30
C PHE A 167 13.31 -14.91 -3.73
N ARG A 168 12.19 -14.21 -3.88
CA ARG A 168 12.00 -12.86 -3.35
C ARG A 168 10.64 -12.73 -2.71
N CYS A 169 10.57 -11.87 -1.70
CA CYS A 169 9.29 -11.39 -1.19
C CYS A 169 9.15 -9.90 -1.48
N LYS A 170 7.97 -9.50 -1.93
CA LYS A 170 7.63 -8.09 -2.13
C LYS A 170 6.33 -7.77 -1.41
N LEU A 171 6.37 -6.76 -0.55
CA LEU A 171 5.15 -6.20 0.01
C LEU A 171 4.52 -5.25 -1.01
N GLU A 172 3.30 -5.55 -1.45
CA GLU A 172 2.55 -4.69 -2.36
C GLU A 172 1.10 -4.58 -1.90
N ASN A 173 0.65 -3.35 -1.61
CA ASN A 173 -0.70 -3.08 -1.10
C ASN A 173 -1.06 -3.90 0.16
N ASN A 174 -0.14 -4.00 1.12
CA ASN A 174 -0.26 -4.81 2.34
C ASN A 174 -0.43 -6.33 2.11
N ASN A 175 -0.21 -6.80 0.88
CA ASN A 175 -0.14 -8.23 0.59
C ASN A 175 1.31 -8.62 0.34
N LEU A 176 1.76 -9.68 1.00
CA LEU A 176 3.06 -10.26 0.73
C LEU A 176 2.96 -11.08 -0.56
N LYS A 177 3.72 -10.69 -1.58
CA LYS A 177 3.88 -11.44 -2.82
C LYS A 177 5.17 -12.25 -2.71
N PHE A 178 5.08 -13.56 -2.90
CA PHE A 178 6.25 -14.43 -3.09
C PHE A 178 6.54 -14.52 -4.59
N LEU A 179 7.78 -14.22 -4.97
CA LEU A 179 8.23 -14.25 -6.34
C LEU A 179 9.29 -15.34 -6.49
N ILE A 180 9.15 -16.13 -7.54
CA ILE A 180 10.14 -17.11 -7.96
C ILE A 180 10.61 -16.71 -9.36
N GLU A 181 11.88 -16.33 -9.46
CA GLU A 181 12.53 -15.99 -10.72
C GLU A 181 13.41 -17.17 -11.16
N ILE A 182 13.26 -17.63 -12.41
CA ILE A 182 14.09 -18.70 -12.98
C ILE A 182 14.82 -18.14 -14.19
N GLU A 183 16.15 -18.24 -14.19
CA GLU A 183 16.96 -17.94 -15.37
C GLU A 183 17.20 -19.22 -16.17
N CYS A 184 16.43 -19.41 -17.24
CA CYS A 184 16.51 -20.60 -18.07
C CYS A 184 17.83 -20.67 -18.82
N SER A 185 18.24 -21.88 -19.22
CA SER A 185 19.44 -22.08 -20.04
C SER A 185 19.41 -21.35 -21.38
N CYS A 186 18.22 -21.01 -21.90
CA CYS A 186 18.06 -20.15 -23.08
C CYS A 186 18.21 -18.64 -22.77
N LYS A 187 18.69 -18.28 -21.56
CA LYS A 187 18.88 -16.92 -21.03
C LYS A 187 17.60 -16.11 -20.82
N GLU A 188 16.44 -16.71 -21.01
CA GLU A 188 15.16 -16.11 -20.65
C GLU A 188 14.92 -16.15 -19.15
N ARG A 189 14.28 -15.10 -18.62
CA ARG A 189 13.92 -14.98 -17.21
C ARG A 189 12.42 -15.07 -17.04
N PHE A 190 11.99 -15.99 -16.18
CA PHE A 190 10.59 -16.22 -15.86
C PHE A 190 10.32 -15.77 -14.43
N ILE A 191 9.29 -14.96 -14.22
CA ILE A 191 8.87 -14.53 -12.88
C ILE A 191 7.48 -15.08 -12.61
N SER A 192 7.38 -16.02 -11.67
CA SER A 192 6.11 -16.47 -11.13
C SER A 192 5.81 -15.70 -9.84
N THR A 193 4.62 -15.12 -9.75
CA THR A 193 4.20 -14.31 -8.59
C THR A 193 3.02 -14.95 -7.89
N PHE A 194 3.12 -15.11 -6.57
CA PHE A 194 2.07 -15.70 -5.74
C PHE A 194 1.66 -14.73 -4.63
N LEU A 195 0.36 -14.66 -4.35
CA LEU A 195 -0.13 -14.05 -3.12
C LEU A 195 0.04 -15.06 -1.98
N LEU A 196 0.76 -14.70 -0.91
CA LEU A 196 1.13 -15.65 0.13
C LEU A 196 -0.08 -16.36 0.77
N ASP A 197 -1.17 -15.64 0.99
CA ASP A 197 -2.40 -16.18 1.59
C ASP A 197 -3.07 -17.27 0.71
N LYS A 198 -2.85 -17.24 -0.61
CA LYS A 198 -3.25 -18.31 -1.54
C LYS A 198 -2.15 -19.36 -1.70
N ALA A 199 -0.91 -18.92 -1.62
CA ALA A 199 0.27 -19.76 -1.69
C ALA A 199 0.26 -20.78 -0.53
N GLN A 200 -0.10 -20.37 0.69
CA GLN A 200 -0.20 -21.26 1.85
C GLN A 200 -1.15 -22.45 1.62
N LYS A 201 -2.31 -22.23 0.98
CA LYS A 201 -3.24 -23.32 0.61
C LYS A 201 -2.71 -24.20 -0.53
N HIS A 202 -1.98 -23.61 -1.48
CA HIS A 202 -1.32 -24.37 -2.55
C HIS A 202 -0.13 -25.19 -2.03
N PHE A 203 0.61 -24.65 -1.07
CA PHE A 203 1.81 -25.22 -0.51
C PHE A 203 1.49 -26.35 0.50
N GLN A 204 0.48 -26.16 1.35
CA GLN A 204 -0.05 -27.24 2.20
C GLN A 204 -0.53 -28.48 1.41
N SER A 205 -0.80 -28.36 0.10
CA SER A 205 -1.26 -29.48 -0.72
C SER A 205 -0.15 -30.41 -1.21
N TYR A 206 1.13 -30.17 -0.85
CA TYR A 206 2.30 -30.93 -1.33
C TYR A 206 2.42 -30.99 -2.87
N LYS A 207 1.68 -30.17 -3.62
CA LYS A 207 1.68 -30.19 -5.08
C LYS A 207 2.92 -29.48 -5.61
N THR A 208 3.66 -30.18 -6.46
CA THR A 208 4.75 -29.62 -7.27
C THR A 208 4.22 -28.49 -8.16
N PHE A 209 4.90 -27.36 -8.16
CA PHE A 209 4.59 -26.24 -9.04
C PHE A 209 5.40 -26.37 -10.34
N LYS A 210 4.71 -26.44 -11.48
CA LYS A 210 5.32 -26.58 -12.80
C LYS A 210 5.39 -25.22 -13.49
N ILE A 211 6.56 -24.84 -13.99
CA ILE A 211 6.80 -23.65 -14.79
C ILE A 211 7.40 -24.07 -16.11
N ASP A 212 6.69 -23.78 -17.20
CA ASP A 212 7.19 -24.04 -18.55
C ASP A 212 7.91 -22.82 -19.11
N CYS A 213 9.10 -23.04 -19.69
CA CYS A 213 9.74 -22.03 -20.52
C CYS A 213 8.94 -21.88 -21.83
N LYS A 214 8.55 -20.65 -22.19
CA LYS A 214 7.85 -20.41 -23.47
C LYS A 214 8.75 -20.52 -24.70
N ASN A 215 10.07 -20.41 -24.51
CA ASN A 215 11.05 -20.34 -25.58
C ASN A 215 11.88 -21.61 -25.74
N CYS A 216 11.73 -22.60 -24.85
CA CYS A 216 12.41 -23.88 -24.98
C CYS A 216 11.60 -24.97 -24.26
N PRO A 217 11.80 -26.27 -24.55
CA PRO A 217 11.00 -27.35 -23.98
C PRO A 217 11.33 -27.66 -22.51
N ASN A 218 12.01 -26.76 -21.80
CA ASN A 218 12.37 -26.98 -20.40
C ASN A 218 11.18 -26.68 -19.49
N GLU A 219 10.86 -27.67 -18.67
CA GLU A 219 9.93 -27.58 -17.55
C GLU A 219 10.71 -27.50 -16.23
N TYR A 220 10.28 -26.60 -15.34
CA TYR A 220 10.82 -26.43 -14.00
C TYR A 220 9.80 -26.85 -12.97
N ILE A 221 10.17 -27.84 -12.16
CA ILE A 221 9.33 -28.36 -11.10
C ILE A 221 9.87 -27.82 -9.77
N ILE A 222 9.07 -26.99 -9.12
CA ILE A 222 9.33 -26.42 -7.80
C ILE A 222 8.56 -27.24 -6.78
N SER A 223 9.28 -27.95 -5.92
CA SER A 223 8.72 -28.70 -4.80
C SER A 223 9.06 -28.00 -3.48
N HIS A 224 8.38 -28.39 -2.39
CA HIS A 224 8.67 -27.86 -1.04
C HIS A 224 10.08 -28.23 -0.57
N ASN A 225 10.59 -29.36 -1.05
CA ASN A 225 11.96 -29.75 -0.88
C ASN A 225 12.74 -29.24 -2.09
N PHE A 226 13.27 -28.01 -2.01
CA PHE A 226 14.22 -27.50 -3.01
C PHE A 226 15.54 -28.28 -3.00
N PHE A 227 15.78 -29.04 -1.94
CA PHE A 227 16.82 -30.05 -1.84
C PHE A 227 16.21 -31.44 -2.09
N LEU A 228 16.75 -32.16 -3.08
CA LEU A 228 16.52 -33.60 -3.40
C LEU A 228 15.28 -33.84 -4.29
N ASN A 229 15.37 -34.25 -5.56
CA ASN A 229 16.33 -35.13 -6.26
C ASN A 229 16.68 -34.62 -7.66
#